data_AF-A0A2E7F677-F1
#
_entry.id   AF-A0A2E7F677-F1
#
_cell.length_a   1.000
_cell.length_b   1.000
_cell.length_c   1.000
_cell.angle_alpha   90.00
_cell.angle_beta   90.00
_cell.angle_gamma   90.00
#
_symmetry.space_group_name_H-M   'P 1'
#
loop_
_entity.id
_entity.type
_entity.pdbx_description
1 polymer ?
#
loop_
_entity_poly.entity_id
_entity_poly.type
_entity_poly.pdbx_seq_one_letter_code
_entity_poly.pdbx_strand_id
1 'polypeptide(L)'
;MLGGVNRLTTILFTSEFASDRAMLKEGVPAILFLLILGVWVRAAESGFVDYYGGNFENALTHLREKGEQGNAYASYLVGQIYANGRVGAPNSELALEWYLKAADQGSIAAPFSYLNHQLVSMNRPLGFCADFRDVVRLSERVKSIYAYLFLSQYHANGGCNAPNVLKSAYYMHLASSLDRAFGPNRDNLYGQLSEVQRQRLEKLLQQKLTPISEREFLNYFAKTVLR
;
A
#
# COMPACT_ATOMS: atom_id res chain seq x y z
N MET A 1 -10.56 -25.34 -31.73
CA MET A 1 -10.75 -23.92 -31.31
C MET A 1 -10.82 -23.94 -29.79
N LEU A 2 -9.67 -23.90 -29.08
CA LEU A 2 -9.10 -22.71 -28.41
C LEU A 2 -10.14 -21.99 -27.52
N GLY A 3 -9.97 -21.80 -26.21
CA GLY A 3 -8.88 -22.10 -25.30
C GLY A 3 -9.08 -21.37 -23.95
N GLY A 4 -8.71 -22.04 -22.85
CA GLY A 4 -8.13 -21.44 -21.64
C GLY A 4 -8.94 -20.43 -20.82
N VAL A 5 -9.83 -20.91 -19.95
CA VAL A 5 -10.19 -20.16 -18.74
C VAL A 5 -9.13 -20.45 -17.67
N ASN A 6 -8.50 -19.36 -17.19
CA ASN A 6 -7.29 -19.32 -16.37
C ASN A 6 -7.31 -20.23 -15.13
N ARG A 7 -6.30 -21.10 -15.03
CA ARG A 7 -5.96 -21.97 -13.89
C ARG A 7 -5.41 -21.24 -12.65
N LEU A 8 -5.46 -19.90 -12.60
CA LEU A 8 -4.80 -19.13 -11.52
C LEU A 8 -5.71 -18.83 -10.32
N THR A 9 -7.03 -18.79 -10.49
CA THR A 9 -7.98 -18.57 -9.38
C THR A 9 -8.20 -19.81 -8.51
N THR A 10 -7.86 -21.00 -9.00
CA THR A 10 -8.06 -22.27 -8.27
C THR A 10 -6.97 -22.56 -7.24
N ILE A 11 -5.80 -21.89 -7.32
CA ILE A 11 -4.61 -22.31 -6.54
C ILE A 11 -4.45 -21.54 -5.22
N LEU A 12 -5.05 -20.35 -5.06
CA LEU A 12 -4.89 -19.56 -3.83
C LEU A 12 -5.87 -19.91 -2.70
N PHE A 13 -6.85 -20.78 -2.93
CA PHE A 13 -7.89 -21.12 -1.94
C PHE A 13 -7.72 -22.48 -1.26
N THR A 14 -6.66 -23.24 -1.54
CA THR A 14 -6.54 -24.63 -1.05
C THR A 14 -5.68 -24.81 0.20
N SER A 15 -4.90 -23.82 0.64
CA SER A 15 -3.98 -24.02 1.76
C SER A 15 -4.53 -23.70 3.15
N GLU A 16 -5.62 -22.93 3.28
CA GLU A 16 -6.20 -22.56 4.59
C GLU A 16 -7.46 -23.35 4.99
N PHE A 17 -8.09 -24.09 4.08
CA PHE A 17 -9.30 -24.87 4.39
C PHE A 17 -9.05 -26.36 4.65
N ALA A 18 -7.79 -26.82 4.61
CA ALA A 18 -7.45 -28.23 4.75
C ALA A 18 -7.49 -28.76 6.20
N SER A 19 -7.76 -27.92 7.22
CA SER A 19 -7.81 -28.34 8.62
C SER A 19 -9.17 -28.82 9.13
N ASP A 20 -10.29 -28.51 8.45
CA ASP A 20 -11.61 -28.95 8.90
C ASP A 20 -12.00 -30.33 8.33
N ARG A 21 -11.15 -31.32 8.58
CA ARG A 21 -11.51 -32.75 8.40
C ARG A 21 -12.64 -33.20 9.33
N ALA A 22 -13.14 -32.33 10.20
CA ALA A 22 -14.26 -32.61 11.09
C ALA A 22 -15.62 -32.58 10.35
N MET A 23 -15.80 -31.69 9.37
CA MET A 23 -17.13 -31.45 8.78
C MET A 23 -17.59 -32.53 7.77
N LEU A 24 -16.64 -33.23 7.12
CA LEU A 24 -16.94 -34.34 6.21
C LEU A 24 -17.43 -35.61 6.91
N LYS A 25 -17.28 -35.70 8.25
CA LYS A 25 -17.71 -36.88 9.03
C LYS A 25 -19.21 -36.90 9.34
N GLU A 26 -19.92 -35.77 9.19
CA GLU A 26 -21.32 -35.64 9.62
C GLU A 26 -22.36 -35.66 8.49
N GLY A 27 -21.97 -36.05 7.27
CA GLY A 27 -22.94 -36.25 6.18
C GLY A 27 -23.68 -34.98 5.74
N VAL A 28 -23.08 -33.79 5.94
CA VAL A 28 -23.66 -32.53 5.48
C VAL A 28 -23.87 -32.59 3.96
N PRO A 29 -25.12 -32.45 3.45
CA PRO A 29 -25.39 -32.52 2.02
C PRO A 29 -24.62 -31.43 1.27
N ALA A 30 -24.04 -31.76 0.11
CA ALA A 30 -23.25 -30.83 -0.69
C ALA A 30 -23.98 -29.51 -1.01
N ILE A 31 -25.31 -29.54 -1.09
CA ILE A 31 -26.15 -28.35 -1.29
C ILE A 31 -26.09 -27.43 -0.06
N LEU A 32 -26.17 -27.98 1.15
CA LEU A 32 -26.06 -27.21 2.40
C LEU A 32 -24.65 -26.63 2.55
N PHE A 33 -23.62 -27.39 2.16
CA PHE A 33 -22.24 -26.92 2.11
C PHE A 33 -22.09 -25.75 1.12
N LEU A 34 -22.65 -25.84 -0.09
CA LEU A 34 -22.62 -24.75 -1.08
C LEU A 34 -23.41 -23.51 -0.64
N LEU A 35 -24.52 -23.68 0.08
CA LEU A 35 -25.29 -22.56 0.64
C LEU A 35 -24.51 -21.85 1.76
N ILE A 36 -23.89 -22.62 2.66
CA ILE A 36 -23.01 -22.08 3.71
C ILE A 36 -21.83 -21.36 3.05
N LEU A 37 -21.14 -22.01 2.11
CA LEU A 37 -20.02 -21.42 1.36
C LEU A 37 -20.42 -20.13 0.65
N GLY A 38 -21.61 -20.07 0.02
CA GLY A 38 -22.12 -18.88 -0.65
C GLY A 38 -22.42 -17.71 0.29
N VAL A 39 -22.85 -17.98 1.52
CA VAL A 39 -23.04 -16.95 2.56
C VAL A 39 -21.70 -16.44 3.07
N TRP A 40 -20.73 -17.33 3.32
CA TRP A 40 -19.39 -16.96 3.77
C TRP A 40 -18.61 -16.19 2.70
N VAL A 41 -18.69 -16.58 1.42
CA VAL A 41 -18.06 -15.85 0.30
C VAL A 41 -18.64 -14.44 0.16
N ARG A 42 -19.97 -14.27 0.29
CA ARG A 42 -20.60 -12.95 0.25
C ARG A 42 -20.21 -12.07 1.44
N ALA A 43 -20.08 -12.65 2.64
CA ALA A 43 -19.58 -11.95 3.81
C ALA A 43 -18.09 -11.57 3.69
N ALA A 44 -17.29 -12.35 2.97
CA ALA A 44 -15.86 -12.16 2.83
C ALA A 44 -15.45 -10.99 1.91
N GLU A 45 -16.35 -10.41 1.10
CA GLU A 45 -15.96 -9.43 0.05
C GLU A 45 -16.64 -8.05 0.10
N SER A 46 -17.70 -7.84 0.89
CA SER A 46 -18.52 -6.60 0.84
C SER A 46 -17.72 -5.30 0.97
N GLY A 47 -16.92 -5.16 2.03
CA GLY A 47 -16.24 -3.90 2.34
C GLY A 47 -15.23 -3.42 1.29
N PHE A 48 -14.57 -4.33 0.57
CA PHE A 48 -13.62 -3.94 -0.49
C PHE A 48 -14.35 -3.45 -1.74
N VAL A 49 -15.42 -4.16 -2.13
CA VAL A 49 -16.26 -3.77 -3.27
C VAL A 49 -16.87 -2.38 -3.02
N ASP A 50 -17.39 -2.15 -1.82
CA ASP A 50 -17.93 -0.84 -1.43
C ASP A 50 -16.87 0.26 -1.47
N TYR A 51 -15.64 -0.02 -1.02
CA TYR A 51 -14.54 0.94 -1.08
C TYR A 51 -14.21 1.37 -2.51
N TYR A 52 -14.08 0.40 -3.43
CA TYR A 52 -13.78 0.69 -4.84
C TYR A 52 -14.99 1.23 -5.61
N GLY A 53 -16.21 0.94 -5.14
CA GLY A 53 -17.45 1.53 -5.64
C GLY A 53 -17.75 2.93 -5.12
N GLY A 54 -16.98 3.42 -4.14
CA GLY A 54 -17.17 4.75 -3.54
C GLY A 54 -18.19 4.82 -2.38
N ASN A 55 -18.72 3.68 -1.94
CA ASN A 55 -19.67 3.57 -0.83
C ASN A 55 -18.92 3.55 0.51
N PHE A 56 -18.27 4.65 0.87
CA PHE A 56 -17.29 4.65 1.97
C PHE A 56 -17.88 4.39 3.37
N GLU A 57 -19.16 4.73 3.61
CA GLU A 57 -19.86 4.42 4.87
C GLU A 57 -20.00 2.90 5.09
N ASN A 58 -20.49 2.19 4.07
CA ASN A 58 -20.63 0.74 4.09
C ASN A 58 -19.24 0.07 4.13
N ALA A 59 -18.31 0.58 3.33
CA ALA A 59 -16.94 0.11 3.32
C ALA A 59 -16.29 0.22 4.71
N LEU A 60 -16.44 1.37 5.37
CA LEU A 60 -15.85 1.62 6.69
C LEU A 60 -16.31 0.58 7.71
N THR A 61 -17.61 0.26 7.74
CA THR A 61 -18.16 -0.74 8.67
C THR A 61 -17.48 -2.09 8.51
N HIS A 62 -17.48 -2.64 7.29
CA HIS A 62 -16.93 -3.97 7.02
C HIS A 62 -15.39 -4.02 7.06
N LEU A 63 -14.72 -2.95 6.62
CA LEU A 63 -13.26 -2.89 6.63
C LEU A 63 -12.70 -2.74 8.04
N ARG A 64 -13.41 -2.04 8.95
CA ARG A 64 -13.02 -1.99 10.37
C ARG A 64 -13.03 -3.38 10.98
N GLU A 65 -14.11 -4.14 10.81
CA GLU A 65 -14.20 -5.52 11.32
C GLU A 65 -13.04 -6.40 10.82
N LYS A 66 -12.74 -6.36 9.51
CA LYS A 66 -11.63 -7.11 8.93
C LYS A 66 -10.27 -6.63 9.42
N GLY A 67 -10.09 -5.33 9.57
CA GLY A 67 -8.86 -4.74 10.10
C GLY A 67 -8.62 -5.13 11.56
N GLU A 68 -9.68 -5.19 12.38
CA GLU A 68 -9.62 -5.74 13.74
C GLU A 68 -9.21 -7.22 13.77
N GLN A 69 -9.59 -8.00 12.75
CA GLN A 69 -9.22 -9.41 12.60
C GLN A 69 -7.82 -9.63 12.01
N GLY A 70 -7.00 -8.59 11.86
CA GLY A 70 -5.62 -8.72 11.37
C GLY A 70 -5.42 -8.49 9.87
N ASN A 71 -6.47 -8.10 9.13
CA ASN A 71 -6.33 -7.82 7.70
C ASN A 71 -5.62 -6.46 7.48
N ALA A 72 -4.31 -6.51 7.24
CA ALA A 72 -3.46 -5.34 7.05
C ALA A 72 -3.96 -4.41 5.93
N TYR A 73 -4.54 -4.97 4.87
CA TYR A 73 -5.07 -4.18 3.77
C TYR A 73 -6.37 -3.47 4.14
N ALA A 74 -7.27 -4.13 4.88
CA ALA A 74 -8.48 -3.49 5.40
C ALA A 74 -8.14 -2.35 6.36
N SER A 75 -7.23 -2.58 7.32
CA SER A 75 -6.73 -1.53 8.22
C SER A 75 -6.15 -0.33 7.45
N TYR A 76 -5.40 -0.61 6.38
CA TYR A 76 -4.86 0.41 5.48
C TYR A 76 -5.95 1.24 4.77
N LEU A 77 -7.00 0.58 4.27
CA LEU A 77 -8.12 1.24 3.61
C LEU A 77 -8.95 2.08 4.58
N VAL A 78 -9.14 1.62 5.83
CA VAL A 78 -9.77 2.42 6.89
C VAL A 78 -8.95 3.69 7.16
N GLY A 79 -7.62 3.56 7.26
CA GLY A 79 -6.73 4.73 7.38
C GLY A 79 -6.91 5.72 6.23
N GLN A 80 -7.06 5.24 4.99
CA GLN A 80 -7.37 6.10 3.84
C GLN A 80 -8.76 6.75 3.91
N ILE A 81 -9.77 6.08 4.43
CA ILE A 81 -11.12 6.67 4.59
C ILE A 81 -11.04 7.88 5.52
N TYR A 82 -10.40 7.73 6.68
CA TYR A 82 -10.24 8.81 7.66
C TYR A 82 -9.33 9.93 7.17
N ALA A 83 -8.17 9.59 6.57
CA ALA A 83 -7.21 10.56 6.07
C ALA A 83 -7.84 11.51 5.03
N ASN A 84 -8.66 10.95 4.14
CA ASN A 84 -9.25 11.71 3.04
C ASN A 84 -10.62 12.32 3.39
N GLY A 85 -11.14 12.13 4.62
CA GLY A 85 -12.47 12.60 4.99
C GLY A 85 -13.56 12.03 4.08
N ARG A 86 -13.46 10.74 3.75
CA ARG A 86 -14.46 10.08 2.86
C ARG A 86 -15.76 9.74 3.57
N VAL A 87 -15.72 9.77 4.90
CA VAL A 87 -16.84 9.65 5.82
C VAL A 87 -16.69 10.79 6.82
N GLY A 88 -17.41 11.88 6.61
CA GLY A 88 -17.28 13.11 7.41
C GLY A 88 -16.03 13.93 7.09
N ALA A 89 -15.56 14.72 8.07
CA ALA A 89 -14.36 15.53 7.90
C ALA A 89 -13.06 14.67 8.00
N PRO A 90 -11.96 15.06 7.32
CA PRO A 90 -10.67 14.40 7.48
C PRO A 90 -10.26 14.31 8.94
N ASN A 91 -9.87 13.12 9.39
CA ASN A 91 -9.40 12.87 10.75
C ASN A 91 -8.01 12.21 10.70
N SER A 92 -6.98 13.03 10.96
CA SER A 92 -5.58 12.60 10.87
C SER A 92 -5.15 11.69 12.01
N GLU A 93 -5.75 11.84 13.20
CA GLU A 93 -5.45 11.01 14.37
C GLU A 93 -5.97 9.59 14.16
N LEU A 94 -7.25 9.44 13.78
CA LEU A 94 -7.80 8.13 13.43
C LEU A 94 -7.08 7.52 12.24
N ALA A 95 -6.76 8.30 11.21
CA ALA A 95 -5.98 7.79 10.08
C ALA A 95 -4.64 7.21 10.53
N LEU A 96 -3.93 7.92 11.42
CA LEU A 96 -2.66 7.48 11.98
C LEU A 96 -2.82 6.16 12.76
N GLU A 97 -3.81 6.05 13.64
CA GLU A 97 -4.07 4.81 14.39
C GLU A 97 -4.25 3.61 13.46
N TRP A 98 -5.06 3.77 12.41
CA TRP A 98 -5.32 2.71 11.44
C TRP A 98 -4.12 2.39 10.54
N TYR A 99 -3.30 3.39 10.19
CA TYR A 99 -2.05 3.15 9.48
C TYR A 99 -1.00 2.45 10.34
N LEU A 100 -0.89 2.80 11.62
CA LEU A 100 -0.02 2.08 12.55
C LEU A 100 -0.47 0.64 12.72
N LYS A 101 -1.78 0.41 12.85
CA LYS A 101 -2.35 -0.94 12.89
C LYS A 101 -2.05 -1.74 11.62
N ALA A 102 -2.24 -1.13 10.45
CA ALA A 102 -1.92 -1.76 9.18
C ALA A 102 -0.42 -2.10 9.08
N ALA A 103 0.46 -1.19 9.54
CA ALA A 103 1.90 -1.41 9.55
C ALA A 103 2.31 -2.55 10.50
N ASP A 104 1.70 -2.62 11.69
CA ASP A 104 1.90 -3.71 12.66
C ASP A 104 1.46 -5.07 12.09
N GLN A 105 0.38 -5.07 11.31
CA GLN A 105 -0.11 -6.24 10.56
C GLN A 105 0.70 -6.54 9.28
N GLY A 106 1.76 -5.78 8.98
CA GLY A 106 2.68 -6.04 7.88
C GLY A 106 2.40 -5.27 6.58
N SER A 107 1.49 -4.30 6.58
CA SER A 107 1.22 -3.47 5.39
C SER A 107 2.33 -2.46 5.14
N ILE A 108 3.19 -2.75 4.17
CA ILE A 108 4.25 -1.83 3.73
C ILE A 108 3.70 -0.54 3.09
N ALA A 109 2.45 -0.54 2.62
CA ALA A 109 1.81 0.63 2.02
C ALA A 109 1.44 1.69 3.05
N ALA A 110 1.10 1.27 4.29
CA ALA A 110 0.55 2.16 5.30
C ALA A 110 1.51 3.30 5.72
N PRO A 111 2.80 3.04 6.00
CA PRO A 111 3.75 4.11 6.29
C PRO A 111 3.82 5.17 5.18
N PHE A 112 3.86 4.74 3.92
CA PHE A 112 3.99 5.65 2.79
C PHE A 112 2.75 6.48 2.53
N SER A 113 1.56 5.91 2.73
CA SER A 113 0.31 6.67 2.64
C SER A 113 0.16 7.66 3.80
N TYR A 114 0.58 7.28 5.01
CA TYR A 114 0.66 8.23 6.12
C TYR A 114 1.61 9.39 5.80
N LEU A 115 2.84 9.11 5.35
CA LEU A 115 3.81 10.14 4.99
C LEU A 115 3.31 11.05 3.85
N ASN A 116 2.66 10.48 2.83
CA ASN A 116 2.05 11.26 1.75
C ASN A 116 0.96 12.20 2.27
N HIS A 117 0.11 11.72 3.17
CA HIS A 117 -0.91 12.56 3.78
C HIS A 117 -0.30 13.73 4.57
N GLN A 118 0.74 13.46 5.38
CA GLN A 118 1.47 14.49 6.13
C GLN A 118 2.11 15.55 5.21
N LEU A 119 2.58 15.15 4.02
CA LEU A 119 3.16 16.06 3.04
C LEU A 119 2.13 16.99 2.37
N VAL A 120 0.89 16.50 2.17
CA VAL A 120 -0.16 17.19 1.41
C VAL A 120 -1.08 18.03 2.29
N SER A 121 -1.26 17.68 3.57
CA SER A 121 -2.06 18.47 4.49
C SER A 121 -1.52 19.91 4.55
N MET A 122 -2.39 20.92 4.30
CA MET A 122 -2.01 22.32 4.03
C MET A 122 -1.27 23.02 5.18
N ASN A 123 -1.23 22.40 6.35
CA ASN A 123 -0.26 22.67 7.40
C ASN A 123 0.81 21.58 7.34
N ARG A 124 1.81 21.71 6.44
CA ARG A 124 3.07 20.95 6.61
C ARG A 124 3.46 21.19 8.07
N PRO A 125 3.44 20.19 8.96
CA PRO A 125 3.87 20.45 10.32
C PRO A 125 5.32 20.94 10.20
N LEU A 126 5.65 22.05 10.86
CA LEU A 126 6.99 22.65 10.85
C LEU A 126 8.10 21.61 11.17
N GLY A 127 7.71 20.46 11.76
CA GLY A 127 8.55 19.31 12.08
C GLY A 127 8.68 18.19 11.02
N PHE A 128 7.88 18.07 9.94
CA PHE A 128 7.92 16.86 9.07
C PHE A 128 9.35 16.46 8.64
N CYS A 129 10.14 17.45 8.22
CA CYS A 129 11.50 17.25 7.74
C CYS A 129 12.53 16.97 8.84
N ALA A 130 12.20 17.29 10.09
CA ALA A 130 12.95 16.85 11.26
C ALA A 130 12.51 15.43 11.64
N ASP A 131 11.20 15.20 11.75
CA ASP A 131 10.59 13.98 12.29
C ASP A 131 10.81 12.76 11.37
N PHE A 132 10.67 12.95 10.05
CA PHE A 132 10.67 11.86 9.07
C PHE A 132 11.92 11.79 8.21
N ARG A 133 12.95 12.59 8.48
CA ARG A 133 14.20 12.61 7.69
C ARG A 133 14.79 11.21 7.51
N ASP A 134 14.92 10.50 8.63
CA ASP A 134 15.56 9.19 8.63
C ASP A 134 14.63 8.12 8.06
N VAL A 135 13.32 8.24 8.27
CA VAL A 135 12.32 7.36 7.62
C VAL A 135 12.44 7.50 6.10
N VAL A 136 12.42 8.72 5.56
CA VAL A 136 12.57 8.99 4.13
C VAL A 136 13.89 8.43 3.58
N ARG A 137 15.01 8.60 4.31
CA ARG A 137 16.30 8.03 3.92
C ARG A 137 16.28 6.50 3.89
N LEU A 138 15.65 5.86 4.87
CA LEU A 138 15.54 4.40 4.93
C LEU A 138 14.65 3.85 3.82
N SER A 139 13.62 4.59 3.41
CA SER A 139 12.73 4.23 2.30
C SER A 139 13.49 4.00 0.98
N GLU A 140 14.62 4.68 0.76
CA GLU A 140 15.46 4.48 -0.44
C GLU A 140 16.02 3.05 -0.52
N ARG A 141 16.08 2.34 0.62
CA ARG A 141 16.61 0.97 0.74
C ARG A 141 15.52 -0.09 0.80
N VAL A 142 14.24 0.32 0.80
CA VAL A 142 13.09 -0.59 0.78
C VAL A 142 12.72 -0.87 -0.66
N LYS A 143 12.91 -2.11 -1.12
CA LYS A 143 12.51 -2.52 -2.47
C LYS A 143 10.99 -2.76 -2.53
N SER A 144 10.23 -1.67 -2.48
CA SER A 144 8.76 -1.69 -2.51
C SER A 144 8.26 -0.67 -3.52
N ILE A 145 7.20 -1.04 -4.25
CA ILE A 145 6.54 -0.14 -5.19
C ILE A 145 6.02 1.11 -4.45
N TYR A 146 5.45 0.93 -3.26
CA TYR A 146 4.92 2.04 -2.45
C TYR A 146 6.01 3.01 -2.00
N ALA A 147 7.20 2.49 -1.64
CA ALA A 147 8.35 3.32 -1.27
C ALA A 147 8.80 4.18 -2.44
N TYR A 148 8.94 3.59 -3.62
CA TYR A 148 9.37 4.29 -4.82
C TYR A 148 8.35 5.31 -5.32
N LEU A 149 7.06 5.00 -5.25
CA LEU A 149 6.00 5.96 -5.58
C LEU A 149 6.01 7.15 -4.61
N PHE A 150 6.12 6.89 -3.31
CA PHE A 150 6.29 7.93 -2.30
C PHE A 150 7.52 8.81 -2.58
N LEU A 151 8.69 8.22 -2.80
CA LEU A 151 9.92 8.97 -3.04
C LEU A 151 9.86 9.77 -4.35
N SER A 152 9.24 9.21 -5.39
CA SER A 152 9.04 9.92 -6.66
C SER A 152 8.18 11.17 -6.46
N GLN A 153 7.05 11.05 -5.75
CA GLN A 153 6.16 12.16 -5.43
C GLN A 153 6.82 13.17 -4.48
N TYR A 154 7.51 12.69 -3.45
CA TYR A 154 8.26 13.48 -2.49
C TYR A 154 9.26 14.41 -3.19
N HIS A 155 10.04 13.88 -4.14
CA HIS A 155 10.98 14.69 -4.91
C HIS A 155 10.33 15.58 -5.96
N ALA A 156 9.24 15.14 -6.60
CA ALA A 156 8.49 15.98 -7.53
C ALA A 156 7.94 17.25 -6.85
N ASN A 157 7.44 17.11 -5.63
CA ASN A 157 6.86 18.21 -4.84
C ASN A 157 7.91 18.99 -4.02
N GLY A 158 9.19 18.68 -4.19
CA GLY A 158 10.31 19.28 -3.47
C GLY A 158 10.58 18.72 -2.08
N GLY A 159 9.61 18.05 -1.46
CA GLY A 159 9.80 17.41 -0.16
C GLY A 159 10.31 18.41 0.87
N CYS A 160 11.48 18.12 1.45
CA CYS A 160 12.17 18.99 2.42
C CYS A 160 13.12 20.01 1.79
N ASN A 161 13.22 20.06 0.47
CA ASN A 161 14.09 20.96 -0.28
C ASN A 161 13.29 21.55 -1.47
N ALA A 162 13.95 21.73 -2.61
CA ALA A 162 13.33 22.14 -3.87
C ALA A 162 12.95 20.91 -4.74
N PRO A 163 11.97 21.05 -5.64
CA PRO A 163 11.62 20.03 -6.63
C PRO A 163 12.85 19.44 -7.34
N ASN A 164 12.88 18.13 -7.50
CA ASN A 164 13.99 17.40 -8.11
C ASN A 164 13.46 16.35 -9.09
N VAL A 165 13.32 16.76 -10.35
CA VAL A 165 12.83 15.91 -11.45
C VAL A 165 13.72 14.69 -11.69
N LEU A 166 15.05 14.81 -11.54
CA LEU A 166 15.99 13.70 -11.72
C LEU A 166 15.76 12.60 -10.67
N LYS A 167 15.65 12.96 -9.39
CA LYS A 167 15.33 12.00 -8.33
C LYS A 167 13.92 11.43 -8.49
N SER A 168 12.96 12.26 -8.87
CA SER A 168 11.59 11.80 -9.15
C SER A 168 11.55 10.75 -10.26
N ALA A 169 12.27 11.01 -11.37
CA ALA A 169 12.43 10.07 -12.49
C ALA A 169 13.17 8.79 -12.08
N TYR A 170 14.21 8.89 -11.25
CA TYR A 170 14.93 7.74 -10.71
C TYR A 170 14.00 6.79 -9.96
N TYR A 171 13.24 7.30 -8.99
CA TYR A 171 12.32 6.47 -8.22
C TYR A 171 11.15 5.95 -9.07
N MET A 172 10.65 6.74 -10.03
CA MET A 172 9.63 6.25 -10.97
C MET A 172 10.17 5.13 -11.88
N HIS A 173 11.43 5.18 -12.27
CA HIS A 173 12.07 4.08 -13.01
C HIS A 173 12.13 2.80 -12.18
N LEU A 174 12.53 2.92 -10.90
CA LEU A 174 12.51 1.78 -9.97
C LEU A 174 11.09 1.25 -9.76
N ALA A 175 10.09 2.11 -9.64
CA ALA A 175 8.69 1.73 -9.58
C ALA A 175 8.26 0.95 -10.84
N SER A 176 8.58 1.45 -12.04
CA SER A 176 8.23 0.78 -13.30
C SER A 176 8.92 -0.58 -13.47
N SER A 177 10.06 -0.77 -12.82
CA SER A 177 10.78 -2.05 -12.84
C SER A 177 10.07 -3.13 -12.01
N LEU A 178 9.26 -2.72 -11.03
CA LEU A 178 8.43 -3.63 -10.23
C LEU A 178 7.06 -3.83 -10.88
N ASP A 179 6.47 -2.79 -11.47
CA ASP A 179 5.18 -2.85 -12.16
C ASP A 179 5.18 -2.01 -13.44
N ARG A 180 4.90 -2.67 -14.58
CA ARG A 180 4.90 -2.05 -15.91
C ARG A 180 3.80 -1.00 -16.07
N ALA A 181 2.77 -0.99 -15.23
CA ALA A 181 1.72 0.03 -15.24
C ALA A 181 2.27 1.46 -15.10
N PHE A 182 3.44 1.63 -14.45
CA PHE A 182 4.10 2.92 -14.28
C PHE A 182 5.06 3.30 -15.42
N GLY A 183 5.12 2.51 -16.50
CA GLY A 183 5.91 2.81 -17.69
C GLY A 183 5.62 4.20 -18.29
N PRO A 184 4.35 4.57 -18.51
CA PRO A 184 4.01 5.90 -19.02
C PRO A 184 4.48 7.05 -18.11
N ASN A 185 4.35 6.91 -16.79
CA ASN A 185 4.83 7.92 -15.84
C ASN A 185 6.35 8.04 -15.85
N ARG A 186 7.07 6.92 -15.93
CA ARG A 186 8.52 6.90 -16.11
C ARG A 186 8.92 7.63 -17.40
N ASP A 187 8.29 7.30 -18.52
CA ASP A 187 8.63 7.85 -19.83
C ASP A 187 8.36 9.36 -19.89
N ASN A 188 7.25 9.80 -19.28
CA ASN A 188 6.95 11.22 -19.12
C ASN A 188 8.02 11.97 -18.32
N LEU A 189 8.40 11.46 -17.13
CA LEU A 189 9.43 12.08 -16.30
C LEU A 189 10.81 12.05 -16.99
N TYR A 190 11.13 10.98 -17.71
CA TYR A 190 12.36 10.88 -18.50
C TYR A 190 12.41 11.93 -19.62
N GLY A 191 11.28 12.20 -20.27
CA GLY A 191 11.14 13.24 -21.29
C GLY A 191 11.45 14.64 -20.77
N GLN A 192 11.22 14.90 -19.48
CA GLN A 192 11.51 16.19 -18.82
C GLN A 192 12.99 16.38 -18.49
N LEU A 193 13.81 15.33 -18.57
CA LEU A 193 15.24 15.40 -18.22
C LEU A 193 16.08 15.99 -19.35
N SER A 194 17.01 16.87 -18.98
CA SER A 194 18.09 17.28 -19.88
C SER A 194 19.04 16.12 -20.17
N GLU A 195 19.83 16.22 -21.24
CA GLU A 195 20.79 15.18 -21.62
C GLU A 195 21.78 14.86 -20.48
N VAL A 196 22.28 15.88 -19.79
CA VAL A 196 23.16 15.72 -18.62
C VAL A 196 22.44 14.99 -17.47
N GLN A 197 21.14 15.24 -17.27
CA GLN A 197 20.35 14.55 -16.26
C GLN A 197 20.10 13.09 -16.64
N ARG A 198 19.88 12.77 -17.91
CA ARG A 198 19.72 11.39 -18.39
C ARG A 198 20.98 10.56 -18.16
N GLN A 199 22.14 11.09 -18.50
CA GLN A 199 23.43 10.45 -18.23
C GLN A 199 23.66 10.24 -16.72
N ARG A 200 23.25 11.20 -15.88
CA ARG A 200 23.28 11.02 -14.42
C ARG A 200 22.30 9.96 -13.95
N LEU A 201 21.11 9.89 -14.51
CA LEU A 201 20.11 8.88 -14.18
C LEU A 201 20.64 7.47 -14.43
N GLU A 202 21.27 7.24 -15.58
CA GLU A 202 21.90 5.95 -15.90
C GLU A 202 22.95 5.54 -14.86
N LYS A 203 23.79 6.48 -14.43
CA LYS A 203 24.77 6.24 -13.36
C LYS A 203 24.10 5.92 -12.02
N LEU A 204 23.02 6.62 -11.67
CA LEU A 204 22.25 6.36 -10.44
C LEU A 204 21.61 4.97 -10.46
N LEU A 205 21.07 4.54 -11.60
CA LEU A 205 20.45 3.21 -11.76
C LEU A 205 21.45 2.07 -11.61
N GLN A 206 22.74 2.32 -11.80
CA GLN A 206 23.81 1.35 -11.58
C GLN A 206 24.28 1.27 -10.11
N GLN A 207 23.89 2.24 -9.26
CA GLN A 207 24.29 2.24 -7.86
C GLN A 207 23.60 1.12 -7.08
N LYS A 208 24.39 0.33 -6.34
CA LYS A 208 23.87 -0.71 -5.46
C LYS A 208 23.64 -0.13 -4.07
N LEU A 209 22.38 0.02 -3.68
CA LEU A 209 21.99 0.25 -2.30
C LEU A 209 21.86 -1.09 -1.58
N THR A 210 22.37 -1.19 -0.36
CA THR A 210 22.15 -2.36 0.49
C THR A 210 20.69 -2.36 0.95
N PRO A 211 19.87 -3.32 0.50
CA PRO A 211 18.44 -3.32 0.81
C PRO A 211 18.21 -3.59 2.31
N ILE A 212 17.08 -3.09 2.82
CA ILE A 212 16.53 -3.50 4.13
C ILE A 212 15.22 -4.26 3.91
N SER A 213 14.86 -5.10 4.86
CA SER A 213 13.58 -5.82 4.80
C SER A 213 12.40 -4.90 5.09
N GLU A 214 11.22 -5.21 4.54
CA GLU A 214 9.99 -4.46 4.86
C GLU A 214 9.69 -4.50 6.37
N ARG A 215 9.91 -5.64 7.02
CA ARG A 215 9.75 -5.79 8.48
C ARG A 215 10.69 -4.87 9.27
N GLU A 216 11.95 -4.76 8.86
CA GLU A 216 12.91 -3.85 9.49
C GLU A 216 12.47 -2.38 9.35
N PHE A 217 12.00 -2.01 8.16
CA PHE A 217 11.45 -0.68 7.93
C PHE A 217 10.19 -0.40 8.75
N LEU A 218 9.23 -1.33 8.80
CA LEU A 218 7.99 -1.20 9.57
C LEU A 218 8.27 -1.01 11.06
N ASN A 219 9.21 -1.79 11.62
CA ASN A 219 9.66 -1.63 13.00
C ASN A 219 10.28 -0.25 13.26
N TYR A 220 11.06 0.27 12.31
CA TYR A 220 11.66 1.61 12.41
C TYR A 220 10.59 2.71 12.35
N PHE A 221 9.65 2.59 11.41
CA PHE A 221 8.55 3.53 11.23
C PHE A 221 7.69 3.63 12.49
N ALA A 222 7.24 2.48 13.03
CA ALA A 222 6.43 2.43 14.25
C ALA A 222 7.14 3.12 15.43
N LYS A 223 8.44 2.85 15.61
CA LYS A 223 9.26 3.51 16.66
C LYS A 223 9.42 5.01 16.45
N THR A 224 9.36 5.51 15.23
CA THR A 224 9.51 6.95 14.94
C THR A 224 8.22 7.69 15.23
N VAL A 225 7.08 7.10 14.86
CA VAL A 225 5.77 7.75 14.95
C VAL A 225 5.16 7.68 16.36
N LEU A 226 5.55 6.68 17.17
CA LEU A 226 5.11 6.52 18.55
C LEU A 226 5.94 7.30 19.59
N ARG A 227 6.90 8.13 19.16
CA ARG A 227 7.73 8.96 20.05
C ARG A 227 7.09 10.33 20.25
#